data_AF-A0AAU7HCK8-F1
#
_entry.id   AF-A0AAU7HCK8-F1
#
_cell.length_a   1.000
_cell.length_b   1.000
_cell.length_c   1.000
_cell.angle_alpha   90.00
_cell.angle_beta   90.00
_cell.angle_gamma   90.00
#
_symmetry.space_group_name_H-M   'P 1'
#
loop_
_entity.id
_entity.type
_entity.pdbx_description
1 polymer ?
#
loop_
_entity_poly.entity_id
_entity_poly.type
_entity_poly.pdbx_seq_one_letter_code
_entity_poly.pdbx_strand_id
1 'polypeptide(L)'
;MTWKKNRPASVLYPEHDEAILILTCGRNNTTSVSEVENNVKSIVSYLKPLGALPCICPQFTRGDETRGSAGYQRIHAINAGLKAAFPEYYCEIDGVDLLQNFKNHYNPANATDVQNIADDTTPASLKYDTLHPSQTLMSGALYVGAEVNANFVCQFLKHKGWVK
;
A
#
# COMPACT_ATOMS: atom_id res chain seq x y z
N MET A 1 2.75 -16.43 28.18
CA MET A 1 1.32 -16.65 27.83
C MET A 1 1.23 -16.74 26.32
N THR A 2 1.13 -17.96 25.78
CA THR A 2 1.22 -18.27 24.35
C THR A 2 -0.17 -18.17 23.69
N TRP A 3 -0.28 -17.37 22.63
CA TRP A 3 -1.52 -16.97 21.96
C TRP A 3 -2.20 -18.07 21.11
N LYS A 4 -2.19 -19.32 21.57
CA LYS A 4 -3.00 -20.39 20.94
C LYS A 4 -4.52 -20.21 21.14
N LYS A 5 -5.01 -19.14 21.80
CA LYS A 5 -6.37 -19.09 22.37
C LYS A 5 -7.38 -18.09 21.78
N ASN A 6 -7.02 -17.25 20.81
CA ASN A 6 -7.94 -16.22 20.29
C ASN A 6 -8.08 -16.26 18.75
N ARG A 7 -8.16 -17.46 18.15
CA ARG A 7 -8.75 -17.61 16.81
C ARG A 7 -10.28 -17.72 16.96
N PRO A 8 -11.11 -17.09 16.12
CA PRO A 8 -12.53 -17.40 16.06
C PRO A 8 -12.72 -18.91 15.96
N ALA A 9 -13.47 -19.49 16.89
CA ALA A 9 -13.69 -20.94 16.94
C ALA A 9 -14.53 -21.35 15.72
N SER A 10 -13.88 -21.75 14.62
CA SER A 10 -14.43 -22.56 13.50
C SER A 10 -13.57 -22.56 12.23
N VAL A 11 -12.53 -21.71 12.10
CA VAL A 11 -11.70 -21.66 10.89
C VAL A 11 -10.25 -21.99 11.20
N LEU A 12 -9.81 -23.16 10.75
CA LEU A 12 -8.43 -23.61 10.75
C LEU A 12 -7.87 -23.37 9.35
N TYR A 13 -6.83 -22.54 9.23
CA TYR A 13 -5.98 -22.47 8.05
C TYR A 13 -4.69 -23.25 8.37
N PRO A 14 -4.66 -24.59 8.21
CA PRO A 14 -3.54 -25.43 8.65
C PRO A 14 -2.22 -25.12 7.92
N GLU A 15 -2.28 -24.40 6.79
CA GLU A 15 -1.11 -23.97 6.03
C GLU A 15 -0.62 -22.54 6.37
N HIS A 16 -1.43 -21.78 7.12
CA HIS A 16 -1.19 -20.36 7.46
C HIS A 16 -1.73 -20.11 8.88
N ASP A 17 -1.04 -20.62 9.90
CA ASP A 17 -1.42 -20.38 11.29
C ASP A 17 -1.06 -18.95 11.75
N GLU A 18 -0.26 -18.21 10.97
CA GLU A 18 -0.06 -16.78 11.10
C GLU A 18 -1.22 -15.96 10.50
N ALA A 19 -1.63 -14.90 11.18
CA ALA A 19 -2.58 -13.93 10.61
C ALA A 19 -1.84 -12.89 9.77
N ILE A 20 -2.16 -12.78 8.48
CA ILE A 20 -1.64 -11.70 7.61
C ILE A 20 -2.57 -10.48 7.74
N LEU A 21 -2.00 -9.30 8.03
CA LEU A 21 -2.74 -8.05 8.08
C LEU A 21 -2.24 -7.08 7.01
N ILE A 22 -3.08 -6.76 6.02
CA ILE A 22 -2.78 -5.76 5.00
C ILE A 22 -3.14 -4.38 5.55
N LEU A 23 -2.13 -3.52 5.70
CA LEU A 23 -2.25 -2.20 6.32
C LEU A 23 -2.18 -1.11 5.24
N THR A 24 -3.35 -0.61 4.86
CA THR A 24 -3.53 0.58 4.00
C THR A 24 -4.08 1.75 4.83
N CYS A 25 -3.31 2.22 5.81
CA CYS A 25 -3.75 3.25 6.76
C CYS A 25 -2.81 4.46 6.78
N GLY A 26 -3.31 5.62 7.22
CA GLY A 26 -2.54 6.86 7.33
C GLY A 26 -2.92 7.96 6.34
N ARG A 27 -3.55 7.61 5.20
CA ARG A 27 -3.82 8.58 4.12
C ARG A 27 -4.68 9.76 4.58
N ASN A 28 -5.61 9.56 5.51
CA ASN A 28 -6.48 10.61 6.03
C ASN A 28 -5.79 11.59 6.99
N ASN A 29 -4.56 11.30 7.43
CA ASN A 29 -3.83 12.07 8.45
C ASN A 29 -2.43 12.50 7.96
N THR A 30 -2.21 12.63 6.65
CA THR A 30 -0.87 12.86 6.09
C THR A 30 -0.25 14.20 6.49
N THR A 31 -1.02 15.15 7.02
CA THR A 31 -0.48 16.38 7.63
C THR A 31 0.27 16.11 8.93
N SER A 32 -0.03 15.00 9.62
CA SER A 32 0.61 14.56 10.87
C SER A 32 1.57 13.38 10.60
N VAL A 33 2.64 13.61 9.83
CA VAL A 33 3.60 12.58 9.40
C VAL A 33 4.06 11.67 10.55
N SER A 34 4.56 12.27 11.64
CA SER A 34 5.07 11.50 12.79
C SER A 34 3.98 10.69 13.49
N GLU A 35 2.75 11.19 13.53
CA GLU A 35 1.62 10.48 14.13
C GLU A 35 1.26 9.24 13.30
N VAL A 36 1.16 9.39 11.98
CA VAL A 36 0.91 8.27 11.06
C VAL A 36 1.98 7.19 11.25
N GLU A 37 3.26 7.56 11.24
CA GLU A 37 4.34 6.60 11.46
C GLU A 37 4.26 5.92 12.83
N ASN A 38 4.04 6.68 13.91
CA ASN A 38 3.98 6.13 15.26
C ASN A 38 2.78 5.19 15.46
N ASN A 39 1.64 5.49 14.82
CA ASN A 39 0.47 4.63 14.86
C ASN A 39 0.74 3.29 14.16
N VAL A 40 1.34 3.31 12.96
CA VAL A 40 1.73 2.08 12.26
C VAL A 40 2.79 1.31 13.05
N LYS A 41 3.82 1.98 13.59
CA LYS A 41 4.82 1.36 14.46
C LYS A 41 4.20 0.68 15.68
N SER A 42 3.17 1.29 16.28
CA SER A 42 2.44 0.73 17.41
C SER A 42 1.62 -0.50 17.02
N ILE A 43 0.94 -0.47 15.87
CA ILE A 43 0.22 -1.63 15.32
C ILE A 43 1.21 -2.80 15.11
N VAL A 44 2.33 -2.56 14.43
CA VAL A 44 3.34 -3.60 14.18
C VAL A 44 3.92 -4.15 15.48
N SER A 45 4.20 -3.28 16.45
CA SER A 45 4.75 -3.69 17.76
C SER A 45 3.76 -4.55 18.56
N TYR A 46 2.46 -4.29 18.43
CA TYR A 46 1.41 -5.11 19.00
C TYR A 46 1.30 -6.48 18.30
N LEU A 47 1.42 -6.52 16.98
CA LEU A 47 1.26 -7.74 16.16
C LEU A 47 2.46 -8.71 16.26
N LYS A 48 3.69 -8.19 16.33
CA LYS A 48 4.92 -8.99 16.40
C LYS A 48 4.88 -10.11 17.45
N PRO A 49 4.58 -9.86 18.75
CA PRO A 49 4.54 -10.92 19.76
C PRO A 49 3.38 -11.92 19.57
N LEU A 50 2.41 -11.63 18.69
CA LEU A 50 1.29 -12.51 18.37
C LEU A 50 1.60 -13.47 17.21
N GLY A 51 2.76 -13.30 16.55
CA GLY A 51 3.11 -14.06 15.35
C GLY A 51 2.33 -13.65 14.10
N ALA A 52 1.73 -12.45 14.08
CA ALA A 52 1.05 -11.93 12.90
C ALA A 52 2.04 -11.28 11.91
N LEU A 53 1.69 -11.31 10.62
CA LEU A 53 2.50 -10.86 9.49
C LEU A 53 1.89 -9.59 8.88
N PRO A 54 2.32 -8.38 9.29
CA PRO A 54 1.83 -7.15 8.67
C PRO A 54 2.41 -6.97 7.26
N CYS A 55 1.56 -6.59 6.31
CA CYS A 55 1.94 -6.07 4.99
C CYS A 55 1.64 -4.57 4.99
N ILE A 56 2.68 -3.73 5.01
CA ILE A 56 2.54 -2.28 5.08
C ILE A 56 2.51 -1.71 3.67
N CYS A 57 1.36 -1.17 3.26
CA CYS A 57 1.20 -0.55 1.95
C CYS A 57 1.61 0.94 2.00
N PRO A 58 2.34 1.44 1.00
CA PRO A 58 2.66 2.87 0.86
C PRO A 58 1.40 3.73 0.72
N GLN A 59 1.53 4.99 1.12
CA GLN A 59 0.58 6.06 0.85
C GLN A 59 0.69 6.54 -0.58
N PHE A 60 -0.44 6.91 -1.17
CA PHE A 60 -0.55 7.36 -2.55
C PHE A 60 -0.67 8.89 -2.64
N THR A 61 0.00 9.47 -3.64
CA THR A 61 -0.16 10.88 -4.02
C THR A 61 -1.47 11.10 -4.77
N ARG A 62 -2.12 12.24 -4.51
CA ARG A 62 -3.20 12.81 -5.32
C ARG A 62 -2.64 13.61 -6.49
N GLY A 63 -3.50 14.00 -7.43
CA GLY A 63 -3.10 14.79 -8.60
C GLY A 63 -2.58 16.20 -8.25
N ASP A 64 -2.99 16.78 -7.11
CA ASP A 64 -2.52 18.07 -6.60
C ASP A 64 -1.27 17.95 -5.70
N GLU A 65 -0.87 16.72 -5.36
CA GLU A 65 0.34 16.43 -4.57
C GLU A 65 1.53 16.17 -5.50
N THR A 66 1.79 17.12 -6.40
CA THR A 66 2.86 17.05 -7.41
C THR A 66 4.24 17.17 -6.78
N ARG A 67 5.28 16.69 -7.49
CA ARG A 67 6.68 16.76 -7.05
C ARG A 67 7.04 18.17 -6.57
N GLY A 68 7.57 18.24 -5.35
CA GLY A 68 7.98 19.50 -4.71
C GLY A 68 6.90 20.17 -3.85
N SER A 69 5.63 19.78 -4.00
CA SER A 69 4.56 20.25 -3.11
C SER A 69 4.74 19.74 -1.68
N ALA A 70 4.15 20.44 -0.71
CA ALA A 70 4.17 20.00 0.68
C ALA A 70 3.41 18.67 0.88
N GLY A 71 2.35 18.42 0.10
CA GLY A 71 1.62 17.15 0.12
C GLY A 71 2.48 15.98 -0.34
N TYR A 72 3.17 16.15 -1.47
CA TYR A 72 4.14 15.18 -1.98
C TYR A 72 5.21 14.84 -0.94
N GLN A 73 5.83 15.86 -0.34
CA GLN A 73 6.89 15.65 0.65
C GLN A 73 6.42 14.84 1.85
N ARG A 74 5.19 15.08 2.34
CA ARG A 74 4.61 14.32 3.46
C ARG A 74 4.34 12.87 3.10
N ILE A 75 3.76 12.60 1.93
CA ILE A 75 3.52 11.23 1.44
C ILE A 75 4.83 10.45 1.36
N HIS A 76 5.85 11.03 0.74
CA HIS A 76 7.15 10.38 0.60
C HIS A 76 7.90 10.24 1.93
N ALA A 77 7.76 11.19 2.86
CA ALA A 77 8.32 11.07 4.20
C ALA A 77 7.72 9.89 4.97
N ILE A 78 6.38 9.75 4.97
CA ILE A 78 5.69 8.61 5.60
C ILE A 78 6.17 7.29 4.99
N ASN A 79 6.19 7.19 3.66
CA ASN A 79 6.60 5.97 2.96
C ASN A 79 8.05 5.58 3.29
N ALA A 80 8.97 6.56 3.24
CA ALA A 80 10.37 6.34 3.58
C ALA A 80 10.56 5.94 5.05
N GLY A 81 9.84 6.59 5.98
CA GLY A 81 9.90 6.30 7.41
C GLY A 81 9.38 4.89 7.75
N LEU A 82 8.27 4.47 7.14
CA LEU A 82 7.72 3.12 7.31
C LEU A 82 8.63 2.05 6.69
N LYS A 83 9.15 2.28 5.48
CA LYS A 83 10.12 1.39 4.84
C LYS A 83 11.40 1.23 5.67
N ALA A 84 11.92 2.32 6.21
CA ALA A 84 13.12 2.29 7.04
C ALA A 84 12.88 1.56 8.38
N ALA A 85 11.69 1.71 8.97
CA ALA A 85 11.36 1.08 10.24
C ALA A 85 11.06 -0.43 10.10
N PHE A 86 10.47 -0.84 8.99
CA PHE A 86 9.98 -2.21 8.78
C PHE A 86 10.23 -2.71 7.34
N PRO A 87 11.48 -2.77 6.88
CA PRO A 87 11.80 -3.19 5.52
C PRO A 87 11.30 -4.61 5.21
N GLU A 88 11.19 -5.47 6.22
CA GLU A 88 10.71 -6.85 6.07
C GLU A 88 9.20 -6.95 5.77
N TYR A 89 8.42 -5.92 6.14
CA TYR A 89 6.96 -5.87 6.05
C TYR A 89 6.44 -4.85 5.04
N TYR A 90 7.29 -3.94 4.56
CA TYR A 90 6.93 -2.93 3.57
C TYR A 90 6.67 -3.57 2.20
N CYS A 91 5.53 -3.27 1.58
CA CYS A 91 5.06 -3.90 0.34
C CYS A 91 5.89 -3.44 -0.88
N GLU A 92 7.07 -4.02 -1.01
CA GLU A 92 8.05 -3.78 -2.06
C GLU A 92 8.65 -5.10 -2.56
N ILE A 93 8.83 -5.19 -3.88
CA ILE A 93 9.46 -6.31 -4.57
C ILE A 93 10.56 -5.73 -5.45
N ASP A 94 11.81 -6.18 -5.25
CA ASP A 94 12.96 -5.81 -6.08
C ASP A 94 13.11 -4.29 -6.32
N GLY A 95 12.85 -3.48 -5.29
CA GLY A 95 12.97 -2.02 -5.34
C GLY A 95 11.75 -1.28 -5.92
N VAL A 96 10.69 -1.99 -6.30
CA VAL A 96 9.40 -1.41 -6.71
C VAL A 96 8.39 -1.60 -5.59
N ASP A 97 7.90 -0.51 -5.01
CA ASP A 97 6.81 -0.56 -4.03
C ASP A 97 5.44 -0.46 -4.70
N LEU A 98 4.37 -0.71 -3.93
CA LEU A 98 3.00 -0.67 -4.45
C LEU A 98 2.62 0.67 -5.10
N LEU A 99 3.13 1.80 -4.60
CA LEU A 99 2.90 3.12 -5.21
C LEU A 99 3.58 3.21 -6.58
N GLN A 100 4.85 2.81 -6.67
CA GLN A 100 5.56 2.83 -7.94
C GLN A 100 4.97 1.82 -8.93
N ASN A 101 4.55 0.64 -8.47
CA ASN A 101 3.83 -0.32 -9.29
C ASN A 101 2.53 0.28 -9.85
N PHE A 102 1.73 0.96 -9.01
CA PHE A 102 0.50 1.60 -9.46
C PHE A 102 0.75 2.67 -10.54
N LYS A 103 1.82 3.47 -10.37
CA LYS A 103 2.28 4.43 -11.38
C LYS A 103 2.72 3.76 -12.68
N ASN A 104 3.38 2.61 -12.60
CA ASN A 104 3.83 1.87 -13.80
C ASN A 104 2.66 1.33 -14.65
N HIS A 105 1.43 1.31 -14.12
CA HIS A 105 0.22 0.85 -14.84
C HIS A 105 -0.56 2.00 -15.52
N TYR A 106 0.04 3.18 -15.66
CA TYR A 106 -0.56 4.30 -16.39
C TYR A 106 -0.81 3.94 -17.87
N ASN A 107 -1.81 4.57 -18.49
CA ASN A 107 -2.03 4.43 -19.93
C ASN A 107 -1.17 5.45 -20.69
N PRO A 108 -0.15 5.05 -21.47
CA PRO A 108 0.69 5.98 -22.23
C PRO A 108 -0.04 6.69 -23.39
N ALA A 109 -1.20 6.17 -23.82
CA ALA A 109 -2.06 6.84 -24.80
C ALA A 109 -2.99 7.89 -24.16
N ASN A 110 -3.07 7.94 -22.82
CA ASN A 110 -3.87 8.92 -22.09
C ASN A 110 -2.98 10.09 -21.65
N ALA A 111 -3.19 11.27 -22.23
CA ALA A 111 -2.38 12.46 -21.95
C ALA A 111 -2.42 12.89 -20.47
N THR A 112 -3.54 12.68 -19.77
CA THR A 112 -3.65 12.99 -18.34
C THR A 112 -2.76 12.08 -17.50
N ASP A 113 -2.77 10.78 -17.79
CA ASP A 113 -1.91 9.81 -17.10
C ASP A 113 -0.42 10.11 -17.35
N VAL A 114 -0.05 10.41 -18.59
CA VAL A 114 1.33 10.81 -18.94
C VAL A 114 1.76 12.04 -18.13
N GLN A 115 0.90 13.05 -18.02
CA GLN A 115 1.16 14.23 -17.20
C GLN A 115 1.26 13.88 -15.71
N ASN A 116 0.39 13.01 -15.20
CA ASN A 116 0.47 12.56 -13.81
C ASN A 116 1.81 11.91 -13.49
N ILE A 117 2.33 11.07 -14.38
CA ILE A 117 3.66 10.46 -14.21
C ILE A 117 4.78 11.49 -14.28
N ALA A 118 4.69 12.48 -15.17
CA ALA A 118 5.65 13.58 -15.23
C ALA A 118 5.67 14.39 -13.91
N ASP A 119 4.51 14.60 -13.30
CA ASP A 119 4.33 15.29 -12.02
C ASP A 119 4.59 14.43 -10.78
N ASP A 120 4.96 13.16 -10.99
CA ASP A 120 5.19 12.14 -9.96
C ASP A 120 3.97 11.81 -9.09
N THR A 121 2.79 11.84 -9.71
CA THR A 121 1.50 11.53 -9.09
C THR A 121 0.91 10.22 -9.63
N THR A 122 -0.15 9.73 -8.99
CA THR A 122 -0.83 8.51 -9.43
C THR A 122 -1.71 8.75 -10.66
N PRO A 123 -1.78 7.81 -11.63
CA PRO A 123 -2.54 7.97 -12.86
C PRO A 123 -4.02 8.22 -12.58
N ALA A 124 -4.59 9.27 -13.17
CA ALA A 124 -6.00 9.62 -12.98
C ALA A 124 -6.94 8.53 -13.50
N SER A 125 -6.57 7.84 -14.59
CA SER A 125 -7.42 6.78 -15.18
C SER A 125 -7.63 5.58 -14.25
N LEU A 126 -6.69 5.31 -13.34
CA LEU A 126 -6.80 4.22 -12.38
C LEU A 126 -7.62 4.58 -11.13
N LYS A 127 -8.23 5.77 -11.08
CA LYS A 127 -9.01 6.27 -9.94
C LYS A 127 -10.43 6.64 -10.36
N TYR A 128 -11.38 6.54 -9.44
CA TYR A 128 -12.75 7.06 -9.69
C TYR A 128 -12.93 8.51 -9.23
N ASP A 129 -12.03 9.01 -8.37
CA ASP A 129 -11.94 10.41 -7.97
C ASP A 129 -10.47 10.86 -7.90
N THR A 130 -10.16 11.91 -7.13
CA THR A 130 -8.79 12.44 -7.05
C THR A 130 -7.79 11.54 -6.32
N LEU A 131 -8.26 10.54 -5.57
CA LEU A 131 -7.43 9.69 -4.69
C LEU A 131 -7.72 8.19 -4.83
N HIS A 132 -8.98 7.79 -4.88
CA HIS A 132 -9.37 6.40 -4.62
C HIS A 132 -9.27 5.54 -5.90
N PRO A 133 -8.59 4.38 -5.84
CA PRO A 133 -8.50 3.45 -6.96
C PRO A 133 -9.89 3.03 -7.47
N SER A 134 -10.04 2.94 -8.78
CA SER A 134 -11.29 2.51 -9.41
C SER A 134 -11.62 1.06 -9.08
N GLN A 135 -12.91 0.76 -8.87
CA GLN A 135 -13.40 -0.62 -8.69
C GLN A 135 -13.85 -1.26 -10.01
N THR A 136 -13.92 -0.47 -11.07
CA THR A 136 -14.25 -0.89 -12.43
C THR A 136 -13.25 -0.28 -13.42
N LEU A 137 -13.26 -0.76 -14.67
CA LEU A 137 -12.43 -0.20 -15.72
C LEU A 137 -12.96 1.19 -16.09
N MET A 138 -12.13 2.22 -15.88
CA MET A 138 -12.48 3.60 -16.23
C MET A 138 -12.20 3.88 -17.71
N SER A 139 -12.90 4.85 -18.27
CA SER A 139 -12.62 5.33 -19.63
C SER A 139 -11.16 5.79 -19.75
N GLY A 140 -10.44 5.26 -20.74
CA GLY A 140 -9.04 5.61 -20.97
C GLY A 140 -8.04 4.95 -20.02
N ALA A 141 -8.47 4.01 -19.17
CA ALA A 141 -7.59 3.14 -18.39
C ALA A 141 -7.31 1.83 -19.13
N LEU A 142 -6.16 1.21 -18.84
CA LEU A 142 -5.85 -0.17 -19.29
C LEU A 142 -6.22 -1.23 -18.25
N TYR A 143 -6.40 -0.82 -16.99
CA TYR A 143 -6.59 -1.70 -15.85
C TYR A 143 -7.62 -1.12 -14.87
N VAL A 144 -8.19 -1.97 -14.01
CA VAL A 144 -8.95 -1.55 -12.84
C VAL A 144 -7.97 -1.21 -11.71
N GLY A 145 -8.06 0.00 -11.14
CA GLY A 145 -7.09 0.45 -10.15
C GLY A 145 -7.01 -0.45 -8.91
N ALA A 146 -8.15 -0.89 -8.38
CA ALA A 146 -8.19 -1.80 -7.25
C ALA A 146 -7.53 -3.16 -7.56
N GLU A 147 -7.66 -3.66 -8.79
CA GLU A 147 -7.03 -4.93 -9.22
C GLU A 147 -5.51 -4.80 -9.34
N VAL A 148 -5.00 -3.66 -9.86
CA VAL A 148 -3.56 -3.38 -9.88
C VAL A 148 -2.97 -3.49 -8.47
N ASN A 149 -3.66 -2.93 -7.48
CA ASN A 149 -3.21 -3.02 -6.09
C ASN A 149 -3.31 -4.44 -5.53
N ALA A 150 -4.45 -5.11 -5.71
CA ALA A 150 -4.66 -6.47 -5.21
C ALA A 150 -3.65 -7.47 -5.78
N ASN A 151 -3.36 -7.37 -7.08
CA ASN A 151 -2.40 -8.23 -7.75
C ASN A 151 -0.98 -8.03 -7.19
N PHE A 152 -0.55 -6.78 -7.00
CA PHE A 152 0.78 -6.50 -6.46
C PHE A 152 0.93 -6.93 -5.00
N VAL A 153 -0.08 -6.68 -4.16
CA VAL A 153 -0.08 -7.18 -2.78
C VAL A 153 -0.02 -8.71 -2.76
N CYS A 154 -0.80 -9.39 -3.59
CA CYS A 154 -0.75 -10.85 -3.69
C CYS A 154 0.64 -11.35 -4.11
N GLN A 155 1.26 -10.71 -5.11
CA GLN A 155 2.63 -11.01 -5.52
C GLN A 155 3.64 -10.81 -4.40
N PHE A 156 3.52 -9.72 -3.62
CA PHE A 156 4.37 -9.47 -2.47
C PHE A 156 4.23 -10.58 -1.43
N LEU A 157 3.00 -10.94 -1.04
CA LEU A 157 2.75 -12.00 -0.07
C LEU A 157 3.33 -13.35 -0.51
N LYS A 158 3.23 -13.68 -1.80
CA LYS A 158 3.86 -14.87 -2.40
C LYS A 158 5.38 -14.80 -2.42
N HIS A 159 5.93 -13.65 -2.79
CA HIS A 159 7.37 -13.40 -2.80
C HIS A 159 7.98 -13.54 -1.39
N LYS A 160 7.24 -13.15 -0.35
CA LYS A 160 7.62 -13.36 1.05
C LYS A 160 7.44 -14.80 1.54
N GLY A 161 6.80 -15.66 0.75
CA GLY A 161 6.45 -17.04 1.12
C GLY A 161 5.31 -17.14 2.15
N TRP A 162 4.56 -16.07 2.38
CA TRP A 162 3.46 -16.04 3.34
C TRP A 162 2.17 -16.66 2.79
N VAL A 163 2.02 -16.67 1.46
CA VAL A 163 0.93 -17.29 0.71
C VAL A 163 1.54 -18.17 -0.38
N LYS A 164 0.95 -19.34 -0.66
CA LYS A 164 1.37 -20.25 -1.72
C LYS A 164 0.67 -19.96 -3.06
#